data_AF-A0A914QZP0-F1
#
_entry.id   AF-A0A914QZP0-F1
#
_cell.length_a   1.000
_cell.length_b   1.000
_cell.length_c   1.000
_cell.angle_alpha   90.00
_cell.angle_beta   90.00
_cell.angle_gamma   90.00
#
_symmetry.space_group_name_H-M   'P 1'
#
loop_
_entity.id
_entity.type
_entity.pdbx_description
1 polymer ?
#
loop_
_entity_poly.entity_id
_entity_poly.type
_entity_poly.pdbx_seq_one_letter_code
_entity_poly.pdbx_strand_id
1 'polypeptide(L)'
;MKGNFMCKYTAYVANATACHSNWIWVCMYTQRYVHIFYPMYRVMPTGIWSIVKDTKKLVLLSGVFAIIAEFWLIFLFKEVKLNINNQFATFCGPDTDLIKYGNFSR
;
A
#
# COMPACT_ATOMS: atom_id res chain seq x y z
N MET A 1 11.08 19.05 -11.74
CA MET A 1 10.28 18.99 -10.49
C MET A 1 8.98 18.21 -10.67
N LYS A 2 8.18 18.46 -11.72
CA LYS A 2 6.92 17.71 -11.98
C LYS A 2 7.11 16.19 -12.11
N GLY A 3 8.13 15.74 -12.84
CA GLY A 3 8.39 14.30 -12.98
C GLY A 3 8.69 13.62 -11.62
N ASN A 4 9.53 14.23 -10.77
CA ASN A 4 9.91 13.63 -9.48
C ASN A 4 8.72 13.41 -8.56
N PHE A 5 7.79 14.36 -8.58
CA PHE A 5 6.53 14.22 -7.86
C PHE A 5 5.67 13.08 -8.44
N MET A 6 5.54 13.02 -9.77
CA MET A 6 4.77 11.96 -10.44
C MET A 6 5.36 10.57 -10.20
N CYS A 7 6.68 10.42 -10.27
CA CYS A 7 7.41 9.16 -9.98
C CYS A 7 7.13 8.66 -8.56
N LYS A 8 7.26 9.52 -7.55
CA LYS A 8 6.97 9.16 -6.16
C LYS A 8 5.51 8.78 -5.97
N TYR A 9 4.61 9.55 -6.57
CA TYR A 9 3.17 9.36 -6.42
C TYR A 9 2.69 8.07 -7.08
N THR A 10 3.14 7.76 -8.30
CA THR A 10 2.74 6.53 -8.99
C THR A 10 3.25 5.29 -8.27
N ALA A 11 4.50 5.31 -7.78
CA ALA A 11 5.06 4.21 -6.98
C ALA A 11 4.30 4.01 -5.66
N TYR A 12 3.94 5.10 -4.98
CA TYR A 12 3.14 5.06 -3.76
C TYR A 12 1.74 4.49 -4.03
N VAL A 13 1.02 5.00 -5.03
CA VAL A 13 -0.34 4.55 -5.36
C VAL A 13 -0.34 3.09 -5.80
N ALA A 14 0.62 2.65 -6.62
CA ALA A 14 0.69 1.27 -7.08
C ALA A 14 0.82 0.29 -5.90
N ASN A 15 1.72 0.57 -4.95
CA ASN A 15 1.87 -0.29 -3.77
C ASN A 15 0.69 -0.19 -2.81
N ALA A 16 0.14 1.02 -2.60
CA ALA A 16 -1.06 1.20 -1.78
C ALA A 16 -2.27 0.43 -2.33
N THR A 17 -2.45 0.41 -3.66
CA THR A 17 -3.51 -0.38 -4.30
C THR A 17 -3.29 -1.89 -4.14
N ALA A 18 -2.07 -2.39 -4.32
CA ALA A 18 -1.75 -3.79 -4.10
C ALA A 18 -1.99 -4.22 -2.65
N CYS A 19 -1.53 -3.39 -1.69
CA CYS A 19 -1.75 -3.61 -0.26
C CYS A 19 -3.25 -3.60 0.08
N HIS A 20 -4.00 -2.63 -0.45
CA HIS A 20 -5.44 -2.53 -0.27
C HIS A 20 -6.18 -3.76 -0.84
N SER A 21 -5.82 -4.23 -2.04
CA SER A 21 -6.42 -5.42 -2.65
C SER A 21 -6.16 -6.67 -1.80
N ASN A 22 -4.95 -6.84 -1.26
CA ASN A 22 -4.64 -7.95 -0.37
C ASN A 22 -5.49 -7.91 0.91
N TRP A 23 -5.58 -6.74 1.56
CA TRP A 23 -6.40 -6.58 2.76
C TRP A 23 -7.89 -6.75 2.50
N ILE A 24 -8.39 -6.29 1.34
CA ILE A 24 -9.79 -6.54 0.93
C ILE A 24 -10.08 -8.03 0.87
N TRP A 25 -9.17 -8.83 0.31
CA TRP A 25 -9.36 -10.28 0.23
C TRP A 25 -9.48 -10.91 1.62
N VAL A 26 -8.57 -10.55 2.54
CA VAL A 26 -8.62 -11.00 3.94
C VAL A 26 -9.93 -10.58 4.60
N CYS A 27 -10.36 -9.35 4.39
CA CYS A 27 -11.61 -8.78 4.85
C CYS A 27 -12.85 -9.55 4.35
N MET A 28 -12.95 -9.81 3.04
CA MET A 28 -14.06 -10.57 2.46
C MET A 28 -14.10 -12.02 2.97
N TYR A 29 -12.94 -12.66 3.09
CA TYR A 29 -12.84 -14.00 3.65
C TYR A 29 -13.29 -14.03 5.10
N THR A 30 -12.84 -13.07 5.90
CA THR A 30 -13.23 -12.93 7.31
C THR A 30 -14.74 -12.72 7.45
N GLN A 31 -15.34 -11.84 6.64
CA GLN A 31 -16.80 -11.66 6.63
C GLN A 31 -17.55 -12.98 6.37
N ARG A 32 -17.15 -13.74 5.35
CA ARG A 32 -17.77 -15.04 5.05
C ARG A 32 -17.56 -16.05 6.16
N TYR A 33 -16.36 -16.12 6.73
CA TYR A 33 -16.06 -16.99 7.87
C TYR A 33 -16.95 -16.68 9.07
N VAL A 34 -17.08 -15.40 9.43
CA VAL A 34 -17.96 -14.94 10.49
C VAL A 34 -19.42 -15.34 10.24
N HIS A 35 -19.91 -15.15 9.01
CA HIS A 35 -21.28 -15.52 8.66
C HIS A 35 -21.57 -17.03 8.74
N ILE A 36 -20.59 -17.88 8.41
CA ILE A 36 -20.75 -19.34 8.39
C ILE A 36 -20.59 -19.93 9.79
N PHE A 37 -19.53 -19.57 10.52
CA PHE A 37 -19.18 -20.18 11.80
C PHE A 37 -19.88 -19.53 13.00
N TYR A 38 -20.25 -18.26 12.87
CA TYR A 38 -20.94 -17.53 13.92
C TYR A 38 -22.29 -17.02 13.41
N PRO A 39 -23.31 -17.90 13.31
CA PRO A 39 -24.70 -17.49 13.13
C PRO A 39 -25.26 -16.81 14.40
N MET A 40 -24.44 -16.07 15.17
CA MET A 40 -24.87 -15.22 16.29
C MET A 40 -25.59 -13.97 15.76
N TYR A 41 -26.64 -14.18 14.96
CA TYR A 41 -27.48 -13.15 14.37
C TYR A 41 -28.64 -12.73 15.28
N ARG A 42 -28.78 -13.30 16.49
CA ARG A 42 -29.95 -13.04 17.36
C ARG A 42 -29.70 -12.18 18.60
N VAL A 43 -28.46 -11.88 18.95
CA VAL A 43 -28.13 -11.12 20.16
C VAL A 43 -27.14 -10.03 19.76
N MET A 44 -27.66 -8.82 19.52
CA MET A 44 -26.97 -7.53 19.32
C MET A 44 -25.46 -7.59 19.01
N PRO A 45 -25.01 -7.29 17.78
CA PRO A 45 -23.57 -7.19 17.50
C PRO A 45 -22.98 -5.97 18.21
N THR A 46 -22.42 -6.17 19.40
CA THR A 46 -21.65 -5.17 20.15
C THR A 46 -20.17 -5.25 19.78
N GLY A 47 -19.52 -4.09 19.56
CA GLY A 47 -18.08 -3.98 19.33
C GLY A 47 -17.61 -4.33 17.91
N ILE A 48 -16.48 -5.03 17.80
CA ILE A 48 -15.71 -5.26 16.56
C ILE A 48 -16.53 -6.02 15.50
N TRP A 49 -17.43 -6.91 15.92
CA TRP A 49 -18.32 -7.67 15.03
C TRP A 49 -19.33 -6.81 14.29
N SER A 50 -19.69 -5.64 14.82
CA SER A 50 -20.54 -4.65 14.14
C SER A 50 -19.81 -4.02 12.95
N ILE A 51 -18.51 -3.74 13.12
CA ILE A 51 -17.65 -3.20 12.05
C ILE A 51 -17.42 -4.25 10.96
N VAL A 52 -17.24 -5.51 11.36
CA VAL A 52 -17.04 -6.61 10.39
C VAL A 52 -18.26 -6.82 9.49
N LYS A 53 -19.48 -6.64 10.01
CA LYS A 53 -20.72 -6.75 9.21
C LYS A 53 -20.94 -5.56 8.27
N ASP A 54 -20.43 -4.38 8.61
CA ASP A 54 -20.57 -3.19 7.77
C ASP A 54 -19.45 -3.12 6.73
N THR A 55 -19.72 -3.70 5.56
CA THR A 55 -18.77 -3.73 4.44
C THR A 55 -18.29 -2.35 4.02
N LYS A 56 -19.10 -1.30 4.15
CA LYS A 56 -18.69 0.07 3.79
C LYS A 56 -17.60 0.58 4.72
N LYS A 57 -17.77 0.37 6.03
CA LYS A 57 -16.77 0.74 7.04
C LYS A 57 -15.51 -0.09 6.92
N LEU A 58 -15.65 -1.38 6.64
CA LEU A 58 -14.54 -2.30 6.50
C LEU A 58 -13.65 -1.96 5.29
N VAL A 59 -14.25 -1.64 4.14
CA VAL A 59 -13.52 -1.19 2.93
C VAL A 59 -12.86 0.17 3.16
N LEU A 60 -13.55 1.10 3.82
CA LEU A 60 -12.95 2.41 4.14
C LEU A 60 -11.76 2.26 5.09
N LEU A 61 -11.89 1.43 6.12
CA LEU A 61 -10.81 1.17 7.09
C LEU A 61 -9.59 0.51 6.42
N SER A 62 -9.81 -0.49 5.56
CA SER A 62 -8.71 -1.15 4.86
C SER A 62 -8.02 -0.22 3.85
N GLY A 63 -8.75 0.73 3.25
CA GLY A 63 -8.18 1.78 2.41
C GLY A 63 -7.30 2.74 3.19
N VAL A 64 -7.79 3.25 4.33
CA VAL A 64 -7.01 4.12 5.22
C VAL A 64 -5.77 3.41 5.76
N PHE A 65 -5.90 2.14 6.14
CA PHE A 65 -4.78 1.34 6.61
C PHE A 65 -3.70 1.16 5.53
N ALA A 66 -4.08 0.86 4.29
CA ALA A 66 -3.14 0.72 3.18
C ALA A 66 -2.38 2.02 2.87
N ILE A 67 -3.05 3.18 2.93
CA ILE A 67 -2.44 4.50 2.75
C ILE A 67 -1.39 4.77 3.85
N ILE A 68 -1.72 4.47 5.11
CA ILE A 68 -0.82 4.71 6.25
C ILE A 68 0.38 3.75 6.20
N ALA A 69 0.13 2.47 5.91
CA ALA A 69 1.18 1.48 5.78
C ALA A 69 2.18 1.91 4.71
N GLU A 70 1.74 2.27 3.51
CA GLU A 70 2.66 2.57 2.41
C GLU A 70 3.33 3.95 2.47
N PHE A 71 3.17 4.70 3.57
CA PHE A 71 3.72 6.05 3.72
C PHE A 71 5.26 6.10 3.54
N TRP A 72 5.98 5.02 3.87
CA TRP A 72 7.43 4.94 3.73
C TRP A 72 7.93 5.09 2.27
N LEU A 73 7.10 4.76 1.27
CA LEU A 73 7.52 4.75 -0.14
C LEU A 73 7.76 6.14 -0.72
N ILE A 74 7.06 7.15 -0.19
CA ILE A 74 7.23 8.55 -0.61
C ILE A 74 8.68 9.00 -0.34
N PHE A 75 9.28 8.47 0.72
CA PHE A 75 10.66 8.78 1.11
C PHE A 75 11.69 8.01 0.28
N LEU A 76 11.40 6.75 -0.07
CA LEU A 76 12.35 5.84 -0.74
C LEU A 76 12.55 6.11 -2.25
N PHE A 77 11.51 6.57 -2.95
CA PHE A 77 11.58 6.77 -4.41
C PHE A 77 12.12 8.15 -4.81
N LYS A 78 12.98 8.21 -5.83
CA LYS A 78 13.44 9.45 -6.46
C LYS A 78 13.60 9.27 -7.97
N GLU A 79 13.51 10.38 -8.70
CA GLU A 79 13.98 10.44 -10.08
C GLU A 79 15.51 10.35 -10.14
N VAL A 80 16.01 9.31 -10.81
CA VAL A 80 17.42 9.17 -11.13
C VAL A 80 17.63 9.62 -12.57
N LYS A 81 18.56 10.55 -12.76
CA LYS A 81 18.97 11.04 -14.08
C LYS A 81 20.31 10.40 -14.42
N LEU A 82 20.34 9.54 -15.43
CA LEU A 82 21.59 9.02 -15.99
C LEU A 82 21.97 9.86 -17.22
N ASN A 83 23.23 10.28 -17.25
CA ASN A 83 23.85 10.89 -18.42
C ASN A 83 24.75 9.84 -19.06
N ILE A 84 24.31 9.25 -20.17
CA ILE A 84 25.07 8.25 -20.93
C ILE A 84 25.22 8.82 -22.34
N ASN A 85 26.46 9.06 -22.79
CA ASN A 85 26.78 9.51 -24.15
C ASN A 85 25.96 10.73 -24.63
N ASN A 86 25.91 11.80 -23.83
CA ASN A 86 25.15 13.03 -24.15
C ASN A 86 23.62 12.85 -24.26
N GLN A 87 23.08 11.67 -23.93
CA GLN A 87 21.65 11.40 -23.86
C GLN A 87 21.22 11.38 -22.39
N PHE A 88 20.19 12.17 -22.09
CA PHE A 88 19.57 12.23 -20.77
C PHE A 88 18.47 11.18 -20.66
N ALA A 89 18.75 10.08 -19.95
CA ALA A 89 17.73 9.10 -19.59
C ALA A 89 17.22 9.40 -18.18
N THR A 90 15.91 9.59 -18.03
CA THR A 90 15.27 9.78 -16.72
C THR A 90 14.40 8.57 -16.43
N PHE A 91 14.61 7.91 -15.30
CA PHE A 91 13.78 6.80 -14.83
C PHE A 91 13.41 6.99 -13.37
N CYS A 92 12.30 6.37 -13.00
CA CYS A 92 11.80 6.34 -11.64
C CYS A 92 12.32 5.08 -10.97
N GLY A 93 13.09 5.22 -9.90
CA GLY A 93 13.72 4.09 -9.23
C GLY A 93 13.97 4.34 -7.74
N PRO A 94 14.37 3.31 -6.99
CA PRO A 94 14.85 3.46 -5.63
C PRO A 94 16.15 4.28 -5.63
N ASP A 95 16.35 5.09 -4.60
CA ASP A 95 17.52 5.97 -4.48
C ASP A 95 18.82 5.15 -4.46
N THR A 96 19.61 5.23 -5.53
CA THR A 96 20.82 4.41 -5.70
C THR A 96 21.98 4.86 -4.82
N ASP A 97 21.95 6.09 -4.28
CA ASP A 97 22.91 6.54 -3.27
C ASP A 97 22.71 5.83 -1.94
N LEU A 98 21.47 5.50 -1.56
CA LEU A 98 21.20 4.67 -0.36
C LEU A 98 21.64 3.22 -0.55
N ILE A 99 21.57 2.70 -1.77
CA ILE A 99 21.95 1.32 -2.11
C ILE A 99 23.48 1.17 -2.20
N LYS A 100 24.20 2.22 -2.60
CA LYS A 100 25.68 2.23 -2.65
C LYS A 100 26.32 2.05 -1.28
N TYR A 101 25.74 2.62 -0.22
CA TYR A 101 26.21 2.39 1.15
C TYR A 101 25.87 0.98 1.69
N GLY A 102 24.97 0.25 1.05
CA GLY A 102 24.65 -1.15 1.37
C GLY A 102 25.50 -2.18 0.63
N ASN A 103 26.28 -1.78 -0.39
CA ASN A 103 27.07 -2.67 -1.24
C ASN A 103 28.56 -2.27 -1.32
N PHE A 104 29.16 -1.90 -0.18
CA PHE A 104 30.63 -1.85 0.01
C PHE A 104 31.07 -2.85 1.09
N SER A 105 30.62 -4.10 0.96
CA SER A 105 31.21 -5.26 1.65
C SER A 105 30.93 -6.52 0.83
N ARG A 106 31.48 -6.55 -0.38
CA ARG A 106 31.96 -7.78 -1.02
C ARG A 106 33.06 -7.45 -2.00
#